data_AF-A0A973HYP3-F1
#
_entry.id   AF-A0A973HYP3-F1
#
_cell.length_a   1.000
_cell.length_b   1.000
_cell.length_c   1.000
_cell.angle_alpha   90.00
_cell.angle_beta   90.00
_cell.angle_gamma   90.00
#
_symmetry.space_group_name_H-M   'P 1'
#
loop_
_entity.id
_entity.type
_entity.pdbx_description
1 polymer ?
#
loop_
_entity_poly.entity_id
_entity_poly.type
_entity_poly.pdbx_seq_one_letter_code
_entity_poly.pdbx_strand_id
1 'polypeptide(L)' 'MPTLLILSLLLFLCPLVRVDALTTGAHVTPEPYREIASEYPAGVAWWGTWDGALSEAKRTGKPILLLSAAPQCHGVPGIW' A
#
# COMPACT_ATOMS: atom_id res chain seq x y z
N MET A 1 48.38 6.25 -16.36
CA MET A 1 47.50 5.23 -16.96
C MET A 1 46.77 4.32 -15.95
N PRO A 2 47.29 3.97 -14.75
CA PRO A 2 46.53 3.10 -13.82
C PRO A 2 45.38 3.81 -13.07
N THR A 3 45.47 5.14 -12.90
CA THR A 3 44.45 5.95 -12.20
C THR A 3 43.11 6.03 -12.93
N LEU A 4 43.11 6.02 -14.27
CA LEU A 4 41.87 6.01 -15.07
C LEU A 4 41.17 4.64 -15.04
N LEU A 5 41.93 3.54 -14.97
CA LEU A 5 41.38 2.19 -14.81
C LEU A 5 40.72 1.98 -13.45
N ILE A 6 41.34 2.51 -12.38
CA ILE A 6 40.79 2.44 -11.02
C ILE A 6 39.48 3.24 -10.91
N LEU A 7 39.43 4.44 -11.51
CA LEU A 7 38.22 5.27 -11.50
C LEU A 7 37.06 4.62 -12.28
N SER A 8 37.36 4.00 -13.42
CA SER A 8 36.38 3.24 -14.21
C SER A 8 35.82 2.03 -13.45
N LEU A 9 36.70 1.28 -12.77
CA LEU A 9 36.31 0.12 -11.96
C LEU A 9 35.41 0.50 -10.77
N LEU A 10 35.71 1.62 -10.09
CA LEU A 10 34.91 2.13 -8.98
C LEU A 10 33.51 2.59 -9.43
N LEU A 11 33.40 3.20 -10.61
CA LEU A 11 32.11 3.61 -11.17
C LEU A 11 31.25 2.40 -11.59
N PHE A 12 31.87 1.31 -12.06
CA PHE A 12 31.16 0.11 -12.51
C PHE A 12 30.75 -0.85 -11.36
N LEU A 13 31.48 -0.89 -10.24
CA LEU A 13 31.17 -1.74 -9.08
C LEU A 13 30.08 -1.17 -8.15
N CYS A 14 29.94 0.16 -8.09
CA CYS A 14 28.94 0.84 -7.25
C CYS A 14 27.47 0.41 -7.50
N PRO A 15 26.99 0.24 -8.76
CA PRO A 15 25.62 -0.19 -9.00
C PRO A 15 25.33 -1.65 -8.60
N LEU A 16 26.33 -2.55 -8.64
CA LEU A 16 26.13 -3.97 -8.30
C LEU A 16 25.85 -4.17 -6.80
N VAL A 17 26.61 -3.50 -5.93
CA VAL A 17 26.44 -3.61 -4.46
C VAL A 17 25.07 -3.08 -4.00
N ARG A 18 24.47 -2.15 -4.73
CA ARG A 18 23.20 -1.52 -4.36
C ARG A 18 21.98 -2.41 -4.66
N VAL A 19 22.09 -3.37 -5.57
CA VAL A 19 21.00 -4.26 -6.00
C VAL A 19 20.76 -5.38 -4.98
N ASP A 20 21.82 -5.92 -4.37
CA ASP A 20 21.70 -7.04 -3.41
C ASP A 20 21.06 -6.63 -2.07
N ALA A 21 21.25 -5.36 -1.65
CA ALA A 21 20.68 -4.86 -0.40
C ALA A 21 19.15 -4.68 -0.44
N LEU A 22 18.54 -4.51 -1.62
CA LEU A 22 17.09 -4.32 -1.76
C LEU A 22 16.32 -5.64 -1.90
N THR A 23 17.02 -6.75 -2.16
CA THR A 23 16.39 -8.05 -2.48
C THR A 23 16.44 -9.05 -1.34
N THR A 24 17.12 -8.74 -0.23
CA THR A 24 17.02 -9.55 1.00
C THR A 24 15.67 -9.30 1.67
N GLY A 25 14.62 -9.89 1.08
CA GLY A 25 13.30 -9.99 1.69
C GLY A 25 13.42 -10.79 2.99
N ALA A 26 13.13 -10.13 4.11
CA ALA A 26 13.02 -10.78 5.40
C ALA A 26 11.97 -11.91 5.30
N HIS A 27 12.37 -13.12 5.70
CA HIS A 27 11.47 -14.26 5.81
C HIS A 27 10.47 -14.00 6.95
N VAL A 28 9.28 -13.52 6.61
CA VAL A 28 8.19 -13.26 7.56
C VAL A 28 7.55 -14.60 7.93
N THR A 29 7.81 -15.07 9.15
CA THR A 29 7.00 -16.13 9.78
C THR A 29 5.58 -15.61 9.99
N PRO A 30 4.52 -16.35 9.60
CA PRO A 30 3.16 -15.92 9.84
C PRO A 30 2.89 -15.90 11.34
N GLU A 31 2.83 -14.71 11.93
CA GLU A 31 2.36 -14.51 13.29
C GLU A 31 0.89 -14.97 13.41
N PRO A 32 0.46 -15.53 14.56
CA PRO A 32 -0.94 -15.87 14.82
C PRO A 32 -1.82 -14.64 14.57
N TYR A 33 -3.02 -14.83 14.02
CA TYR A 33 -3.90 -13.74 13.61
C TYR A 33 -3.98 -12.67 14.72
N ARG A 34 -3.28 -11.56 14.51
CA ARG A 34 -3.47 -10.37 15.34
C ARG A 34 -4.75 -9.75 14.82
N GLU A 35 -5.68 -9.47 15.73
CA GLU A 35 -6.75 -8.53 15.45
C GLU A 35 -6.08 -7.23 14.98
N ILE A 36 -6.10 -6.99 13.67
CA ILE A 36 -5.59 -5.76 13.09
C ILE A 36 -6.57 -4.70 13.57
N ALA A 37 -6.20 -3.97 14.62
CA ALA A 37 -6.87 -2.73 14.98
C ALA A 37 -6.98 -1.93 13.68
N SER A 38 -8.20 -1.65 13.25
CA SER A 38 -8.43 -1.10 11.91
C SER A 38 -7.62 0.18 11.78
N GLU A 39 -6.67 0.21 10.84
CA GLU A 39 -5.90 1.43 10.52
C GLU A 39 -6.79 2.52 9.89
N TYR A 40 -8.05 2.17 9.61
CA TYR A 40 -9.07 3.11 9.19
C TYR A 40 -9.52 4.01 10.34
N PRO A 41 -9.64 5.32 10.10
CA PRO A 41 -10.12 6.25 11.10
C PRO A 41 -11.52 5.86 11.57
N ALA A 42 -11.72 5.90 12.90
CA ALA A 42 -13.03 5.71 13.49
C ALA A 42 -14.04 6.74 12.94
N GLY A 43 -15.30 6.33 12.81
CA GLY A 43 -16.40 7.21 12.39
C GLY A 43 -16.82 7.11 10.92
N VAL A 44 -16.22 6.20 10.14
CA VAL A 44 -16.71 5.85 8.80
C VAL A 44 -17.42 4.50 8.85
N ALA A 45 -18.68 4.48 8.40
CA ALA A 45 -19.44 3.26 8.17
C ALA A 45 -19.49 2.97 6.67
N TRP A 46 -18.97 1.82 6.25
CA TRP A 46 -18.95 1.40 4.85
C TRP A 46 -20.19 0.57 4.51
N TRP A 47 -20.91 0.97 3.46
CA TRP A 47 -22.10 0.27 2.96
C TRP A 47 -21.85 -0.23 1.55
N GLY A 48 -21.95 -1.55 1.33
CA GLY A 48 -21.75 -2.17 0.02
C GLY A 48 -22.96 -2.06 -0.92
N THR A 49 -24.09 -1.56 -0.44
CA THR A 49 -25.32 -1.39 -1.23
C THR A 49 -25.88 0.02 -1.08
N TRP A 50 -26.52 0.50 -2.14
CA TRP A 50 -27.16 1.82 -2.14
C TRP A 50 -28.32 1.91 -1.14
N ASP A 51 -29.15 0.86 -1.04
CA ASP A 51 -30.29 0.83 -0.13
C ASP A 51 -29.86 0.88 1.34
N GLY A 52 -28.79 0.16 1.71
CA GLY A 52 -28.20 0.20 3.05
C GLY A 52 -27.70 1.61 3.39
N ALA A 53 -26.94 2.22 2.47
CA ALA A 53 -26.43 3.58 2.64
C ALA A 53 -27.56 4.61 2.77
N LEU A 54 -28.62 4.52 1.96
CA LEU A 54 -29.77 5.40 2.03
C LEU A 54 -30.55 5.26 3.33
N SER A 55 -30.75 4.03 3.81
CA SER A 55 -31.42 3.77 5.08
C SER A 55 -30.67 4.43 6.24
N GLU A 56 -29.34 4.30 6.25
CA GLU A 56 -28.51 4.88 7.30
C GLU A 56 -28.42 6.41 7.22
N ALA A 57 -28.30 6.96 6.01
CA ALA A 57 -28.32 8.40 5.79
C ALA A 57 -29.63 9.02 6.29
N LYS A 58 -30.78 8.38 6.03
CA LYS A 58 -32.08 8.82 6.55
C LYS A 58 -32.16 8.75 8.08
N ARG A 59 -31.67 7.65 8.68
CA ARG A 59 -31.69 7.46 10.14
C ARG A 59 -30.84 8.47 10.89
N THR A 60 -29.70 8.85 10.32
CA THR A 60 -28.69 9.70 10.99
C THR A 60 -28.71 11.16 10.56
N GLY A 61 -29.32 11.47 9.41
CA GLY A 61 -29.25 12.80 8.79
C GLY A 61 -27.86 13.15 8.25
N LYS A 62 -26.96 12.17 8.11
CA LYS A 62 -25.60 12.39 7.57
C LYS A 62 -25.59 12.23 6.04
N PRO A 63 -24.75 13.00 5.32
CA PRO A 63 -24.58 12.84 3.88
C PRO A 63 -23.86 11.54 3.54
N ILE A 64 -24.06 11.07 2.30
CA ILE A 64 -23.38 9.89 1.75
C ILE A 64 -22.13 10.36 0.98
N LEU A 65 -20.97 9.76 1.30
CA LEU A 65 -19.79 9.81 0.44
C LEU A 65 -19.81 8.57 -0.47
N LEU A 66 -20.05 8.76 -1.77
CA LEU A 66 -20.04 7.67 -2.75
C LEU A 66 -18.61 7.49 -3.29
N LEU A 67 -18.02 6.32 -3.03
CA LEU A 67 -16.71 5.94 -3.56
C LEU A 67 -16.89 4.85 -4.63
N SER A 68 -16.39 5.11 -5.84
CA SER A 68 -16.34 4.12 -6.92
C SER A 68 -14.90 3.74 -7.21
N ALA A 69 -14.68 2.45 -7.38
CA ALA A 69 -13.39 1.82 -7.31
C ALA A 69 -13.37 0.58 -8.21
N ALA A 70 -12.26 0.31 -8.90
CA ALA A 70 -12.08 -0.93 -9.65
C ALA A 70 -10.66 -1.49 -9.46
N PRO A 71 -10.48 -2.80 -9.18
CA PRO A 71 -9.18 -3.38 -8.82
C PRO A 71 -8.08 -3.17 -9.86
N GLN A 72 -8.46 -3.13 -11.14
CA GLN A 72 -7.54 -2.87 -12.24
C GLN A 72 -6.99 -1.43 -12.27
N CYS A 73 -7.54 -0.51 -11.49
CA CYS A 73 -7.04 0.86 -11.39
C CYS A 73 -5.80 0.89 -10.48
N HIS A 74 -4.62 0.79 -11.09
CA HIS A 74 -3.35 0.88 -10.36
C HIS A 74 -3.22 2.18 -9.56
N GLY A 75 -2.70 2.08 -8.35
CA GLY A 75 -2.32 3.24 -7.52
C GLY A 75 -3.46 3.89 -6.73
N VAL A 76 -4.64 3.26 -6.64
CA VAL A 76 -5.76 3.76 -5.82
C VAL A 76 -5.86 2.94 -4.53
N PRO A 77 -5.55 3.52 -3.35
CA PRO A 77 -5.65 2.81 -2.07
C PRO A 77 -7.09 2.41 -1.75
N GLY A 78 -7.28 1.24 -1.14
CA GLY A 78 -8.60 0.77 -0.68
C GLY A 78 -9.41 0.00 -1.73
N ILE A 79 -8.75 -0.47 -2.79
CA ILE A 79 -9.32 -1.32 -3.83
C ILE A 79 -8.42 -2.55 -3.96
N TRP A 80 -8.97 -3.75 -3.84
CA TRP A 80 -8.28 -5.04 -3.94
C TRP A 80 -8.72 -5.82 -5.17
#